data_AF-A0A941EIS5-F1
#
_entry.id   AF-A0A941EIS5-F1
#
_cell.length_a   1.000
_cell.length_b   1.000
_cell.length_c   1.000
_cell.angle_alpha   90.00
_cell.angle_beta   90.00
_cell.angle_gamma   90.00
#
_symmetry.space_group_name_H-M   'P 1'
#
loop_
_entity.id
_entity.type
_entity.pdbx_description
1 polymer ?
#
loop_
_entity_poly.entity_id
_entity_poly.type
_entity_poly.pdbx_seq_one_letter_code
_entity_poly.pdbx_strand_id
1 'polypeptide(L)'
;LASMGITRIALVITDDSFGTDGLAGALRGFESAKLKPVLQERFDRARPDFSAIAPKLVESQAQAVLMVASGVAAAEGYAAFRTAGSGAQLVTLSNNASSGFAKSLGPNARGVIVTQVFPNERAMNYPLVREAHDLAKAQGK
;
A
#
# COMPACT_ATOMS: atom_id res chain seq x y z
N LEU A 1 8.73 -5.90 -6.10
CA LEU A 1 9.26 -6.44 -4.83
C LEU A 1 10.18 -7.63 -5.07
N ALA A 2 9.71 -8.75 -5.64
CA ALA A 2 10.57 -9.91 -5.93
C ALA A 2 11.79 -9.57 -6.81
N SER A 3 11.62 -8.75 -7.85
CA SER A 3 12.72 -8.25 -8.69
C SER A 3 13.73 -7.36 -7.96
N MET A 4 13.38 -6.85 -6.78
CA MET A 4 14.27 -6.09 -5.89
C MET A 4 14.97 -7.00 -4.86
N GLY A 5 14.82 -8.32 -4.98
CA GLY A 5 15.37 -9.30 -4.03
C GLY A 5 14.56 -9.48 -2.74
N ILE A 6 13.36 -8.88 -2.65
CA ILE A 6 12.48 -9.01 -1.48
C ILE A 6 11.74 -10.36 -1.55
N THR A 7 11.94 -11.21 -0.55
CA THR A 7 11.35 -12.57 -0.50
C THR A 7 10.40 -12.78 0.68
N ARG A 8 10.53 -11.99 1.76
CA ARG A 8 9.63 -12.03 2.91
C ARG A 8 8.65 -10.87 2.87
N ILE A 9 7.41 -11.14 2.46
CA ILE A 9 6.39 -10.12 2.26
C ILE A 9 5.17 -10.46 3.13
N ALA A 10 4.71 -9.50 3.92
CA ALA A 10 3.48 -9.60 4.70
C ALA A 10 2.30 -8.98 3.95
N LEU A 11 1.11 -9.52 4.19
CA LEU A 11 -0.17 -8.98 3.74
C LEU A 11 -0.99 -8.54 4.96
N VAL A 12 -1.44 -7.30 4.97
CA VAL A 12 -2.41 -6.80 5.96
C VAL A 12 -3.57 -6.18 5.20
N ILE A 13 -4.75 -6.79 5.31
CA ILE A 13 -5.89 -6.47 4.45
C ILE A 13 -7.12 -6.16 5.29
N THR A 14 -7.96 -5.24 4.81
CA THR A 14 -9.25 -4.99 5.45
C THR A 14 -10.19 -6.19 5.29
N ASP A 15 -11.00 -6.49 6.30
CA ASP A 15 -11.92 -7.64 6.29
C ASP A 15 -13.25 -7.30 5.60
N ASP A 16 -13.18 -7.05 4.29
CA ASP A 16 -14.34 -6.81 3.43
C ASP A 16 -14.11 -7.38 2.02
N SER A 17 -15.03 -7.07 1.10
CA SER A 17 -14.92 -7.48 -0.30
C SER A 17 -13.73 -6.85 -1.02
N PHE A 18 -13.36 -5.61 -0.69
CA PHE A 18 -12.21 -4.93 -1.26
C PHE A 18 -10.89 -5.59 -0.83
N GLY A 19 -10.75 -5.90 0.46
CA GLY A 19 -9.59 -6.64 0.96
C GLY A 19 -9.50 -8.05 0.40
N THR A 20 -10.63 -8.72 0.21
CA THR A 20 -10.69 -10.07 -0.38
C THR A 20 -10.28 -10.06 -1.86
N ASP A 21 -10.72 -9.08 -2.64
CA ASP A 21 -10.29 -8.92 -4.04
C ASP A 21 -8.79 -8.61 -4.14
N GLY A 22 -8.29 -7.66 -3.33
CA GLY A 22 -6.88 -7.33 -3.27
C GLY A 22 -6.00 -8.51 -2.84
N LEU A 23 -6.48 -9.34 -1.90
CA LEU A 23 -5.81 -10.58 -1.51
C LEU A 23 -5.69 -11.56 -2.68
N ALA A 24 -6.77 -11.77 -3.44
CA ALA A 24 -6.75 -12.66 -4.60
C ALA A 24 -5.72 -12.20 -5.65
N GLY A 25 -5.64 -10.90 -5.91
CA GLY A 25 -4.61 -10.31 -6.77
C GLY A 25 -3.19 -10.51 -6.22
N ALA A 26 -2.99 -10.24 -4.93
CA ALA A 26 -1.69 -10.41 -4.27
C ALA A 26 -1.21 -11.87 -4.33
N LEU A 27 -2.09 -12.84 -4.04
CA LEU A 27 -1.75 -14.27 -4.06
C LEU A 27 -1.34 -14.76 -5.45
N ARG A 28 -2.01 -14.31 -6.52
CA ARG A 28 -1.56 -14.58 -7.91
C ARG A 28 -0.16 -14.02 -8.17
N GLY A 29 0.13 -12.84 -7.64
CA GLY A 29 1.47 -12.23 -7.71
C GLY A 29 2.53 -13.05 -6.96
N PHE A 30 2.20 -13.54 -5.76
CA PHE A 30 3.05 -14.45 -4.99
C PHE A 30 3.34 -15.75 -5.75
N GLU A 31 2.31 -16.37 -6.32
CA GLU A 31 2.43 -17.60 -7.11
C GLU A 31 3.36 -17.40 -8.32
N SER A 32 3.14 -16.31 -9.07
CA SER A 32 3.99 -15.95 -10.22
C SER A 32 5.45 -15.72 -9.81
N ALA A 33 5.68 -15.18 -8.62
CA ALA A 33 7.00 -14.97 -8.04
C ALA A 33 7.56 -16.22 -7.34
N LYS A 34 6.81 -17.33 -7.27
CA LYS A 34 7.14 -18.55 -6.50
C LYS A 34 7.43 -18.27 -5.02
N LEU A 35 6.71 -17.32 -4.43
CA LEU A 35 6.80 -16.92 -3.03
C LEU A 35 5.48 -17.23 -2.30
N LYS A 36 5.50 -17.15 -0.98
CA LYS A 36 4.31 -17.16 -0.11
C LYS A 36 4.39 -15.99 0.86
N PRO A 37 3.26 -15.44 1.33
CA PRO A 37 3.29 -14.42 2.36
C PRO A 37 3.85 -15.00 3.67
N VAL A 38 4.74 -14.25 4.33
CA VAL A 38 5.27 -14.65 5.66
C VAL A 38 4.31 -14.34 6.80
N LEU A 39 3.36 -13.45 6.54
CA LEU A 39 2.26 -13.10 7.42
C LEU A 39 1.08 -12.68 6.56
N GLN A 40 -0.13 -13.09 6.94
CA GLN A 40 -1.37 -12.64 6.31
C GLN A 40 -2.40 -12.38 7.41
N GLU A 41 -2.67 -11.10 7.68
CA GLU A 41 -3.61 -10.67 8.72
C GLU A 41 -4.77 -9.88 8.10
N ARG A 42 -5.94 -10.01 8.72
CA ARG A 42 -7.14 -9.23 8.41
C ARG A 42 -7.43 -8.25 9.54
N PHE A 43 -8.02 -7.10 9.23
CA PHE A 43 -8.49 -6.15 10.24
C PHE A 43 -9.90 -5.65 9.93
N ASP A 44 -10.71 -5.43 10.97
CA ASP A 44 -12.05 -4.84 10.85
C ASP A 44 -11.94 -3.44 10.25
N ARG A 45 -12.64 -3.21 9.14
CA ARG A 45 -12.62 -1.92 8.42
C ARG A 45 -13.14 -0.75 9.26
N ALA A 46 -14.21 -0.99 10.02
CA ALA A 46 -14.89 0.03 10.80
C ALA A 46 -14.16 0.32 12.11
N ARG A 47 -13.45 -0.68 12.65
CA ARG A 47 -12.65 -0.55 13.88
C ARG A 47 -11.30 -1.26 13.74
N PRO A 48 -10.34 -0.68 13.01
CA PRO A 48 -9.02 -1.27 12.86
C PRO A 48 -8.29 -1.39 14.20
N ASP A 49 -7.67 -2.54 14.45
CA ASP A 49 -6.76 -2.74 15.60
C ASP A 49 -5.39 -3.21 15.09
N PHE A 50 -4.47 -2.27 14.96
CA PHE A 50 -3.09 -2.56 14.54
C PHE A 50 -2.17 -2.91 15.72
N SER A 51 -2.63 -2.76 16.97
CA SER A 51 -1.83 -3.12 18.15
C SER A 51 -1.61 -4.63 18.24
N ALA A 52 -2.58 -5.43 17.78
CA ALA A 52 -2.47 -6.88 17.70
C ALA A 52 -1.68 -7.38 16.47
N ILE A 53 -1.62 -6.58 15.39
CA ILE A 53 -0.97 -6.96 14.13
C ILE A 53 0.51 -6.57 14.11
N ALA A 54 0.86 -5.41 14.67
CA ALA A 54 2.22 -4.88 14.61
C ALA A 54 3.29 -5.82 15.24
N PRO A 55 3.07 -6.46 16.41
CA PRO A 55 4.03 -7.42 16.97
C PRO A 55 4.26 -8.62 16.05
N LYS A 56 3.17 -9.21 15.53
CA LYS A 56 3.25 -10.34 14.56
C LYS A 56 4.01 -9.96 13.30
N LEU A 57 3.83 -8.73 12.82
CA LEU A 57 4.56 -8.22 11.65
C LEU A 57 6.06 -8.18 11.93
N VAL A 58 6.48 -7.70 13.10
CA VAL A 58 7.89 -7.65 13.50
C VAL A 58 8.46 -9.06 13.65
N GLU A 59 7.73 -9.95 14.33
CA GLU A 59 8.11 -11.37 14.51
C GLU A 59 8.25 -12.12 13.19
N SER A 60 7.42 -11.82 12.20
CA SER A 60 7.51 -12.41 10.85
C SER A 60 8.77 -12.03 10.08
N GLN A 61 9.54 -11.04 10.57
CA GLN A 61 10.72 -10.48 9.92
C GLN A 61 10.47 -10.05 8.46
N ALA A 62 9.25 -9.57 8.18
CA ALA A 62 8.85 -9.12 6.85
C ALA A 62 9.78 -8.00 6.35
N GLN A 63 10.28 -8.15 5.13
CA GLN A 63 11.07 -7.13 4.44
C GLN A 63 10.18 -6.08 3.76
N ALA A 64 8.94 -6.46 3.43
CA ALA A 64 7.92 -5.56 2.92
C ALA A 64 6.54 -5.94 3.47
N VAL A 65 5.65 -4.95 3.57
CA VAL A 65 4.23 -5.14 3.89
C VAL A 65 3.38 -4.49 2.81
N LEU A 66 2.49 -5.28 2.20
CA LEU A 66 1.45 -4.79 1.31
C LEU A 66 0.17 -4.60 2.12
N MET A 67 -0.27 -3.35 2.25
CA MET A 67 -1.56 -3.00 2.85
C MET A 67 -2.64 -2.78 1.80
N VAL A 68 -3.68 -3.61 1.86
CA VAL A 68 -4.94 -3.43 1.11
C VAL A 68 -5.95 -2.78 2.06
N ALA A 69 -5.97 -1.45 2.04
CA ALA A 69 -6.68 -0.64 3.02
C ALA A 69 -7.07 0.74 2.45
N SER A 70 -7.98 1.43 3.13
CA SER A 70 -8.19 2.87 2.93
C SER A 70 -6.91 3.64 3.28
N GLY A 71 -6.77 4.88 2.77
CA GLY A 71 -5.59 5.70 3.04
C GLY A 71 -5.41 6.00 4.53
N VAL A 72 -6.51 6.21 5.26
CA VAL A 72 -6.49 6.44 6.71
C VAL A 72 -5.96 5.20 7.44
N ALA A 73 -6.56 4.04 7.21
CA ALA A 73 -6.14 2.80 7.86
C ALA A 73 -4.72 2.38 7.48
N ALA A 74 -4.29 2.62 6.23
CA ALA A 74 -2.90 2.40 5.82
C ALA A 74 -1.93 3.31 6.58
N ALA A 75 -2.24 4.60 6.73
CA ALA A 75 -1.40 5.53 7.48
C ALA A 75 -1.30 5.16 8.96
N GLU A 76 -2.41 4.80 9.59
CA GLU A 76 -2.47 4.33 10.97
C GLU A 76 -1.69 3.02 11.18
N GLY A 77 -1.91 2.03 10.31
CA GLY A 77 -1.19 0.76 10.35
C GLY A 77 0.31 0.93 10.17
N TYR A 78 0.74 1.75 9.21
CA TYR A 78 2.16 2.06 9.01
C TYR A 78 2.79 2.77 10.20
N ALA A 79 2.08 3.70 10.84
CA ALA A 79 2.55 4.33 12.06
C ALA A 79 2.72 3.28 13.17
N ALA A 80 1.75 2.40 13.39
CA ALA A 80 1.83 1.32 14.37
C ALA A 80 3.01 0.37 14.09
N PHE A 81 3.21 -0.02 12.83
CA PHE A 81 4.32 -0.90 12.44
C PHE A 81 5.69 -0.26 12.69
N ARG A 82 5.83 1.05 12.40
CA ARG A 82 7.05 1.79 12.67
C ARG A 82 7.31 1.95 14.16
N THR A 83 6.27 2.26 14.96
CA THR A 83 6.37 2.33 16.42
C THR A 83 6.77 0.99 17.04
N ALA A 84 6.30 -0.14 16.47
CA ALA A 84 6.71 -1.48 16.90
C ALA A 84 8.14 -1.87 16.47
N GLY A 85 8.85 -1.03 15.72
CA GLY A 85 10.24 -1.27 15.28
C GLY A 85 10.37 -1.96 13.92
N SER A 86 9.29 -2.09 13.14
CA SER A 86 9.39 -2.68 11.80
C SER A 86 10.19 -1.78 10.85
N GLY A 87 11.20 -2.35 10.21
CA GLY A 87 11.95 -1.72 9.10
C GLY A 87 11.40 -2.04 7.71
N ALA A 88 10.24 -2.70 7.60
CA ALA A 88 9.71 -3.20 6.33
C ALA A 88 9.44 -2.07 5.33
N GLN A 89 9.64 -2.34 4.03
CA GLN A 89 9.16 -1.51 2.93
C GLN A 89 7.63 -1.47 2.96
N LEU A 90 7.07 -0.26 3.04
CA LEU A 90 5.61 -0.06 3.09
C LEU A 90 5.08 0.07 1.66
N VAL A 91 4.02 -0.69 1.33
CA VAL A 91 3.47 -0.75 -0.03
C VAL A 91 1.94 -0.74 0.03
N THR A 92 1.30 0.10 -0.77
CA THR A 92 -0.17 0.13 -0.88
C THR A 92 -0.64 0.24 -2.32
N LEU A 93 -1.95 0.05 -2.52
CA LEU A 93 -2.61 0.07 -3.81
C LEU A 93 -2.86 1.51 -4.31
N SER A 94 -3.22 1.64 -5.58
CA SER A 94 -3.41 2.92 -6.28
C SER A 94 -4.56 3.78 -5.73
N ASN A 95 -5.51 3.20 -5.01
CA ASN A 95 -6.60 3.96 -4.38
C ASN A 95 -6.08 4.99 -3.37
N ASN A 96 -4.85 4.84 -2.89
CA ASN A 96 -4.21 5.76 -1.95
C ASN A 96 -3.30 6.80 -2.64
N ALA A 97 -3.25 6.85 -3.98
CA ALA A 97 -2.43 7.78 -4.74
C ALA A 97 -2.96 9.23 -4.68
N SER A 98 -2.79 9.89 -3.53
CA SER A 98 -3.22 11.27 -3.33
C SER A 98 -2.23 12.07 -2.48
N SER A 99 -2.21 13.38 -2.68
CA SER A 99 -1.44 14.29 -1.83
C SER A 99 -1.94 14.30 -0.39
N GLY A 100 -3.25 14.07 -0.18
CA GLY A 100 -3.84 13.93 1.15
C GLY A 100 -3.28 12.73 1.91
N PHE A 101 -3.22 11.55 1.28
CA PHE A 101 -2.59 10.36 1.86
C PHE A 101 -1.09 10.58 2.12
N ALA A 102 -0.37 11.17 1.16
CA ALA A 102 1.04 11.48 1.35
C ALA A 102 1.30 12.36 2.60
N LYS A 103 0.42 13.34 2.85
CA LYS A 103 0.46 14.19 4.05
C LYS A 103 0.09 13.42 5.32
N SER A 104 -0.93 12.57 5.28
CA SER A 104 -1.40 11.82 6.46
C SER A 104 -0.37 10.82 6.99
N LEU A 105 0.60 10.40 6.16
CA LEU A 105 1.71 9.55 6.58
C LEU A 105 2.74 10.26 7.48
N GLY A 106 2.77 11.59 7.48
CA GLY A 106 3.69 12.39 8.29
C GLY A 106 5.15 11.95 8.13
N PRO A 107 5.90 11.70 9.23
CA PRO A 107 7.30 11.29 9.15
C PRO A 107 7.51 9.93 8.47
N ASN A 108 6.46 9.09 8.39
CA ASN A 108 6.51 7.77 7.76
C ASN A 108 6.30 7.81 6.25
N ALA A 109 6.08 8.98 5.65
CA ALA A 109 5.78 9.13 4.22
C ALA A 109 6.96 8.69 3.32
N ARG A 110 8.19 8.96 3.76
CA ARG A 110 9.38 8.74 2.94
C ARG A 110 9.53 7.24 2.64
N GLY A 111 9.63 6.93 1.35
CA GLY A 111 9.87 5.58 0.87
C GLY A 111 8.61 4.72 0.76
N VAL A 112 7.41 5.20 1.13
CA VAL A 112 6.17 4.44 0.89
C VAL A 112 5.96 4.27 -0.62
N ILE A 113 5.72 3.04 -1.05
CA ILE A 113 5.41 2.71 -2.44
C ILE A 113 3.90 2.71 -2.61
N VAL A 114 3.40 3.48 -3.58
CA VAL A 114 2.00 3.43 -4.01
C VAL A 114 1.99 2.90 -5.44
N THR A 115 1.38 1.73 -5.65
CA THR A 115 1.25 1.16 -7.00
C THR A 115 0.38 2.09 -7.86
N GLN A 116 0.68 2.22 -9.14
CA GLN A 116 -0.10 3.05 -10.06
C GLN A 116 -0.76 2.19 -11.14
N VAL A 117 -1.99 2.51 -11.49
CA VAL A 117 -2.73 1.87 -12.61
C VAL A 117 -2.86 2.80 -13.83
N PHE A 118 -2.39 4.04 -13.69
CA PHE A 118 -2.26 5.03 -14.76
C PHE A 118 -0.81 5.53 -14.81
N PRO A 119 -0.39 6.18 -15.92
CA PRO A 119 0.86 6.93 -15.93
C PRO A 119 0.91 7.96 -14.80
N ASN A 120 2.12 8.31 -14.36
CA ASN A 120 2.31 9.37 -13.36
C ASN A 120 1.64 10.67 -13.83
N GLU A 121 0.89 11.31 -12.93
CA GLU A 121 0.04 12.46 -13.22
C GLU A 121 0.81 13.73 -13.61
N ARG A 122 2.14 13.71 -13.48
CA ARG A 122 3.05 14.80 -13.83
C ARG A 122 3.85 14.51 -15.10
N ALA A 123 3.71 13.31 -15.66
CA ALA A 123 4.44 12.88 -16.84
C ALA A 123 3.76 13.38 -18.12
N MET A 124 3.94 14.67 -18.42
CA MET A 124 3.34 15.38 -19.57
C MET A 124 3.80 14.87 -20.95
N ASN A 125 4.77 13.96 -20.98
CA ASN A 125 5.18 13.23 -22.18
C ASN A 125 4.15 12.16 -22.59
N TYR A 126 3.28 11.70 -21.69
CA TYR A 126 2.15 10.86 -22.04
C TYR A 126 1.00 11.72 -22.60
N PRO A 127 0.51 11.44 -23.82
CA PRO A 127 -0.60 12.20 -24.41
C PRO A 127 -1.85 12.24 -23.52
N LEU A 128 -2.22 11.10 -22.92
CA LEU A 128 -3.33 10.99 -21.96
C LEU A 128 -3.20 11.97 -20.78
N VAL A 129 -2.01 12.09 -20.20
CA VAL A 129 -1.75 12.96 -19.06
C VAL A 129 -1.84 14.42 -19.48
N ARG A 130 -1.27 14.76 -20.65
CA ARG A 130 -1.31 16.11 -21.21
C ARG A 130 -2.75 16.57 -21.46
N GLU A 131 -3.54 15.73 -22.13
CA GLU A 131 -4.94 16.01 -22.43
C GLU A 131 -5.76 16.20 -21.15
N ALA A 132 -5.58 15.34 -20.14
CA ALA A 132 -6.26 15.47 -18.86
C ALA A 132 -5.94 16.80 -18.15
N HIS A 133 -4.67 17.25 -18.19
CA HIS A 133 -4.25 18.55 -17.65
C HIS A 133 -4.85 19.72 -18.41
N ASP A 134 -4.85 19.67 -19.74
CA ASP A 134 -5.38 20.75 -20.57
C ASP A 134 -6.90 20.91 -20.35
N LEU A 135 -7.63 19.78 -20.24
CA LEU A 135 -9.06 19.78 -19.90
C LEU A 135 -9.34 20.28 -18.48
N ALA A 136 -8.51 19.91 -17.49
CA ALA A 136 -8.66 20.39 -16.11
C ALA A 136 -8.47 21.91 -16.04
N LYS A 137 -7.42 22.45 -16.68
CA LYS A 137 -7.16 23.89 -16.74
C LYS A 137 -8.30 24.65 -17.41
N ALA A 138 -8.87 24.12 -18.49
CA ALA A 138 -10.03 24.71 -19.15
C ALA A 138 -11.26 24.80 -18.24
N GLN A 139 -11.35 23.96 -17.21
CA GLN A 139 -12.40 23.99 -16.18
C GLN A 139 -12.01 24.79 -14.91
N GLY A 140 -10.85 25.46 -14.90
CA GLY A 140 -10.37 26.21 -13.74
C GLY A 140 -9.94 25.32 -12.56
N LYS A 141 -9.57 24.06 -12.83
CA LYS A 141 -9.05 23.12 -11.84
C LYS A 141 -7.52 23.02 -11.91
#